data_AF-A0AA43ZLM3-F1
#
_entry.id   AF-A0AA43ZLM3-F1
#
_cell.length_a   1.000
_cell.length_b   1.000
_cell.length_c   1.000
_cell.angle_alpha   90.00
_cell.angle_beta   90.00
_cell.angle_gamma   90.00
#
_symmetry.space_group_name_H-M   'P 1'
#
loop_
_entity.id
_entity.type
_entity.pdbx_description
1 polymer ?
#
loop_
_entity_poly.entity_id
_entity_poly.type
_entity_poly.pdbx_seq_one_letter_code
_entity_poly.pdbx_strand_id
1 'polypeptide(L)'
;MFNFSNAGFAGKDAMEIMTNSYAAMTKGFQAIAMEAAEYSKKSFEDSVAHMQKLTGVRSIEAAVELQTSFLTSSYEGYVSEATKLGGMYTDLAKDSYKPYEAPMAQAANAMQTATKAAASAAKSAAA
;
A
#
# COMPACT_ATOMS: atom_id res chain seq x y z
N MET A 1 6.31 6.57 42.74
CA MET A 1 7.62 6.33 42.10
C MET A 1 7.33 5.99 40.64
N PHE A 2 7.34 6.99 39.77
CA PHE A 2 7.13 6.80 38.33
C PHE A 2 8.37 6.13 37.75
N ASN A 3 8.20 4.95 37.18
CA ASN A 3 9.28 4.10 36.71
C ASN A 3 9.80 4.63 35.35
N PHE A 4 10.94 5.33 35.38
CA PHE A 4 11.60 5.89 34.20
C PHE A 4 12.41 4.84 33.39
N SER A 5 12.47 3.58 33.82
CA SER A 5 13.18 2.52 33.07
C SER A 5 12.41 1.98 31.87
N ASN A 6 11.13 2.34 31.67
CA ASN A 6 10.40 1.94 30.46
C ASN A 6 10.68 2.84 29.24
N ALA A 7 11.39 3.96 29.43
CA ALA A 7 11.71 4.91 28.36
C ALA A 7 12.78 4.40 27.38
N GLY A 8 13.70 3.53 27.84
CA GLY A 8 14.77 2.98 26.99
C GLY A 8 14.30 1.87 26.03
N PHE A 9 13.31 1.07 26.47
CA PHE A 9 12.65 0.05 25.66
C PHE A 9 11.64 0.69 24.69
N ALA A 10 10.81 1.63 25.19
CA ALA A 10 9.89 2.40 24.36
C ALA A 10 10.59 3.25 23.27
N GLY A 11 11.80 3.76 23.55
CA GLY A 11 12.57 4.55 22.58
C GLY A 11 13.20 3.72 21.44
N LYS A 12 13.68 2.51 21.74
CA LYS A 12 14.22 1.61 20.71
C LYS A 12 13.10 1.07 19.81
N ASP A 13 12.00 0.61 20.41
CA ASP A 13 10.84 0.12 19.67
C ASP A 13 10.21 1.22 18.82
N ALA A 14 10.11 2.46 19.33
CA ALA A 14 9.62 3.60 18.57
C ALA A 14 10.53 3.96 17.38
N MET A 15 11.85 3.90 17.54
CA MET A 15 12.80 4.15 16.45
C MET A 15 12.75 3.06 15.37
N GLU A 16 12.60 1.79 15.78
CA GLU A 16 12.47 0.66 14.85
C GLU A 16 11.15 0.74 14.07
N ILE A 17 10.04 1.05 14.76
CA ILE A 17 8.73 1.29 14.13
C ILE A 17 8.82 2.44 13.12
N MET A 18 9.39 3.58 13.51
CA MET A 18 9.55 4.73 12.62
C MET A 18 10.39 4.38 11.39
N THR A 19 11.52 3.71 11.58
CA THR A 19 12.43 3.34 10.49
C THR A 19 11.75 2.37 9.51
N ASN A 20 11.02 1.37 10.04
CA ASN A 20 10.30 0.40 9.24
C ASN A 20 9.11 1.03 8.50
N SER A 21 8.32 1.89 9.14
CA SER A 21 7.23 2.64 8.50
C SER A 21 7.76 3.57 7.40
N TYR A 22 8.87 4.26 7.64
CA TYR A 22 9.49 5.12 6.63
C TYR A 22 9.98 4.31 5.42
N ALA A 23 10.68 3.19 5.66
CA ALA A 23 11.14 2.32 4.59
C ALA A 23 9.99 1.72 3.77
N ALA A 24 8.91 1.29 4.43
CA ALA A 24 7.69 0.81 3.77
C ALA A 24 7.05 1.90 2.90
N MET A 25 6.94 3.11 3.45
CA MET A 25 6.39 4.25 2.74
C MET A 25 7.20 4.61 1.49
N THR A 26 8.53 4.73 1.62
CA THR A 26 9.42 5.03 0.50
C THR A 26 9.33 3.97 -0.60
N LYS A 27 9.31 2.68 -0.25
CA LYS A 27 9.18 1.59 -1.22
C LYS A 27 7.84 1.64 -1.95
N GLY A 28 6.74 1.88 -1.23
CA GLY A 28 5.42 1.99 -1.85
C GLY A 28 5.34 3.15 -2.83
N PHE A 29 5.87 4.33 -2.48
CA PHE A 29 5.92 5.46 -3.40
C PHE A 29 6.82 5.20 -4.62
N GLN A 30 7.97 4.54 -4.43
CA GLN A 30 8.83 4.13 -5.54
C GLN A 30 8.10 3.18 -6.50
N ALA A 31 7.36 2.20 -5.96
CA ALA A 31 6.57 1.29 -6.78
C ALA A 31 5.49 2.04 -7.57
N ILE A 32 4.74 2.94 -6.93
CA ILE A 32 3.70 3.77 -7.59
C ILE A 32 4.31 4.62 -8.70
N ALA A 33 5.45 5.25 -8.45
CA ALA A 33 6.14 6.07 -9.45
C ALA A 33 6.63 5.23 -10.65
N MET A 34 7.17 4.03 -10.40
CA MET A 34 7.57 3.12 -11.47
C MET A 34 6.39 2.67 -12.31
N GLU A 35 5.27 2.32 -11.68
CA GLU A 35 4.07 1.89 -12.40
C GLU A 35 3.51 3.02 -13.28
N ALA A 36 3.39 4.23 -12.73
CA ALA A 36 2.94 5.39 -13.49
C ALA A 36 3.85 5.70 -14.69
N ALA A 37 5.17 5.52 -14.54
CA ALA A 37 6.13 5.68 -15.63
C ALA A 37 5.95 4.60 -16.71
N GLU A 38 5.76 3.34 -16.32
CA GLU A 38 5.52 2.23 -17.25
C GLU A 38 4.21 2.42 -18.02
N TYR A 39 3.12 2.80 -17.35
CA TYR A 39 1.85 3.11 -18.00
C TYR A 39 1.98 4.28 -18.98
N SER A 40 2.71 5.34 -18.61
CA SER A 40 2.95 6.50 -19.49
C SER A 40 3.71 6.10 -20.75
N LYS A 41 4.75 5.27 -20.59
CA LYS A 41 5.53 4.72 -21.70
C LYS A 41 4.66 3.87 -22.61
N LYS A 42 3.88 2.94 -22.05
CA LYS A 42 2.93 2.11 -22.79
C LYS A 42 1.92 2.94 -23.57
N SER A 43 1.31 3.94 -22.92
CA SER A 43 0.33 4.83 -23.55
C SER A 43 0.91 5.61 -24.74
N PHE A 44 2.17 6.01 -24.64
CA PHE A 44 2.89 6.63 -25.75
C PHE A 44 3.15 5.66 -26.89
N GLU A 45 3.64 4.45 -26.60
CA GLU A 45 3.86 3.38 -27.58
C GLU A 45 2.56 3.02 -28.32
N ASP A 46 1.45 2.85 -27.60
CA ASP A 46 0.13 2.55 -28.15
C ASP A 46 -0.36 3.70 -29.07
N SER A 47 -0.13 4.95 -28.69
CA SER A 47 -0.49 6.13 -29.49
C SER A 47 0.32 6.20 -30.79
N VAL A 48 1.63 5.94 -30.72
CA VAL A 48 2.49 5.87 -31.91
C VAL A 48 2.05 4.75 -32.84
N ALA A 49 1.75 3.57 -32.29
CA ALA A 49 1.25 2.44 -33.07
C ALA A 49 -0.09 2.74 -33.74
N HIS A 50 -1.00 3.44 -33.05
CA HIS A 50 -2.26 3.91 -33.62
C HIS A 50 -2.04 4.88 -34.79
N MET A 51 -1.18 5.89 -34.61
CA MET A 51 -0.85 6.85 -35.65
C MET A 51 -0.24 6.17 -36.88
N GLN A 52 0.67 5.21 -36.69
CA GLN A 52 1.25 4.44 -37.79
C GLN A 52 0.16 3.69 -38.57
N LYS A 53 -0.75 2.99 -37.87
CA LYS A 53 -1.87 2.29 -38.51
C LYS A 53 -2.80 3.26 -39.24
N LEU A 54 -3.06 4.43 -38.67
CA LEU A 54 -3.94 5.43 -39.24
C LEU A 54 -3.41 5.97 -40.58
N THR A 55 -2.08 6.09 -40.76
CA THR A 55 -1.51 6.48 -42.06
C THR A 55 -1.73 5.46 -43.18
N GLY A 56 -2.06 4.21 -42.84
CA GLY A 56 -2.24 3.11 -43.80
C GLY A 56 -3.68 2.86 -44.24
N VAL A 57 -4.68 3.48 -43.59
CA VAL A 57 -6.10 3.25 -43.90
C VAL A 57 -6.49 3.91 -45.23
N ARG A 58 -7.40 3.27 -45.99
CA ARG A 58 -7.79 3.71 -47.34
C ARG A 58 -9.26 4.14 -47.47
N SER A 59 -10.03 4.05 -46.39
CA SER A 59 -11.42 4.50 -46.33
C SER A 59 -11.74 5.14 -44.98
N ILE A 60 -12.83 5.90 -44.95
CA ILE A 60 -13.34 6.50 -43.72
C ILE A 60 -13.87 5.42 -42.77
N GLU A 61 -14.53 4.37 -43.26
CA GLU A 61 -15.00 3.28 -42.39
C GLU A 61 -13.83 2.63 -41.64
N ALA A 62 -12.73 2.31 -42.34
CA ALA A 62 -11.55 1.72 -41.72
C ALA A 62 -10.89 2.66 -40.70
N ALA A 63 -10.90 3.97 -40.96
CA ALA A 63 -10.39 4.97 -40.01
C ALA A 63 -11.27 5.03 -38.75
N VAL A 64 -12.60 4.98 -38.89
CA VAL A 64 -13.56 4.98 -37.77
C VAL A 64 -13.43 3.71 -36.94
N GLU A 65 -13.31 2.54 -37.58
CA GLU A 65 -13.08 1.28 -36.88
C GLU A 65 -11.77 1.30 -36.08
N LEU A 66 -10.68 1.78 -36.71
CA LEU A 66 -9.38 1.88 -36.05
C LEU A 66 -9.42 2.84 -34.85
N GLN A 67 -10.03 4.02 -35.01
CA GLN A 67 -10.17 5.01 -33.93
C GLN A 67 -11.05 4.47 -32.79
N THR A 68 -12.15 3.78 -33.12
CA THR A 68 -13.04 3.17 -32.13
C THR A 68 -12.32 2.10 -31.33
N SER A 69 -11.57 1.22 -32.00
CA SER A 69 -10.75 0.19 -31.35
C SER A 69 -9.71 0.79 -30.40
N PHE A 70 -9.02 1.85 -30.83
CA PHE A 70 -8.05 2.58 -30.00
C PHE A 70 -8.70 3.21 -28.76
N LEU A 71 -9.88 3.83 -28.90
CA LEU A 71 -10.59 4.42 -27.76
C LEU A 71 -11.04 3.36 -26.76
N THR A 72 -11.58 2.24 -27.24
CA THR A 72 -11.98 1.12 -26.38
C THR A 72 -10.79 0.57 -25.62
N SER A 73 -9.68 0.26 -26.30
CA SER A 73 -8.49 -0.30 -25.64
C SER A 73 -7.83 0.68 -24.68
N SER A 74 -7.80 1.97 -25.03
CA SER A 74 -7.28 3.03 -24.15
C SER A 74 -8.12 3.14 -22.87
N TYR A 75 -9.45 3.03 -22.99
CA TYR A 75 -10.35 3.08 -21.85
C TYR A 75 -10.17 1.86 -20.93
N GLU A 76 -10.15 0.65 -21.49
CA GLU A 76 -9.90 -0.58 -20.73
C GLU A 76 -8.54 -0.54 -20.02
N GLY A 77 -7.50 -0.10 -20.74
CA GLY A 77 -6.16 0.07 -20.19
C GLY A 77 -6.12 1.08 -19.04
N TYR A 78 -6.79 2.23 -19.19
CA TYR A 78 -6.89 3.24 -18.14
C TYR A 78 -7.59 2.70 -16.89
N VAL A 79 -8.74 2.03 -17.04
CA VAL A 79 -9.48 1.47 -15.89
C VAL A 79 -8.65 0.40 -15.18
N SER A 80 -7.95 -0.44 -15.94
CA SER A 80 -7.04 -1.44 -15.39
C SER A 80 -5.92 -0.79 -14.57
N GLU A 81 -5.29 0.24 -15.12
CA GLU A 81 -4.22 0.98 -14.43
C GLU A 81 -4.72 1.70 -13.18
N ALA A 82 -5.86 2.38 -13.26
CA ALA A 82 -6.47 3.06 -12.12
C ALA A 82 -6.80 2.07 -10.99
N THR A 83 -7.28 0.87 -11.34
CA THR A 83 -7.54 -0.21 -10.37
C THR A 83 -6.24 -0.67 -9.72
N LYS A 84 -5.18 -0.83 -10.52
CA LYS A 84 -3.85 -1.25 -10.04
C LYS A 84 -3.25 -0.22 -9.09
N LEU A 85 -3.22 1.06 -9.47
CA LEU A 85 -2.76 2.15 -8.61
C LEU A 85 -3.58 2.24 -7.31
N GLY A 86 -4.91 2.08 -7.39
CA GLY A 86 -5.77 2.03 -6.20
C GLY A 86 -5.41 0.88 -5.24
N GLY A 87 -5.08 -0.29 -5.79
CA GLY A 87 -4.53 -1.41 -5.03
C GLY A 87 -3.19 -1.07 -4.36
N MET A 88 -2.26 -0.46 -5.10
CA MET A 88 -0.95 -0.06 -4.58
C MET A 88 -1.05 0.98 -3.46
N TYR A 89 -1.94 1.97 -3.56
CA TYR A 89 -2.21 2.90 -2.46
C TYR A 89 -2.81 2.22 -1.24
N THR A 90 -3.69 1.23 -1.45
CA THR A 90 -4.27 0.44 -0.36
C THR A 90 -3.19 -0.36 0.35
N ASP A 91 -2.28 -0.98 -0.39
CA ASP A 91 -1.20 -1.78 0.18
C ASP A 91 -0.15 -0.90 0.88
N LEU A 92 0.18 0.27 0.32
CA LEU A 92 1.00 1.29 0.99
C LEU A 92 0.42 1.68 2.35
N ALA A 93 -0.90 1.92 2.42
CA ALA A 93 -1.56 2.22 3.67
C ALA A 93 -1.43 1.07 4.66
N LYS A 94 -1.75 -0.17 4.26
CA LYS A 94 -1.62 -1.36 5.11
C LYS A 94 -0.19 -1.55 5.63
N ASP A 95 0.80 -1.48 4.75
CA ASP A 95 2.21 -1.68 5.09
C ASP A 95 2.74 -0.59 6.03
N SER A 96 2.21 0.63 5.93
CA SER A 96 2.54 1.72 6.85
C SER A 96 2.01 1.48 8.27
N TYR A 97 0.88 0.78 8.42
CA TYR A 97 0.27 0.45 9.71
C TYR A 97 0.77 -0.87 10.32
N LYS A 98 1.30 -1.78 9.51
CA LYS A 98 1.77 -3.10 9.95
C LYS A 98 2.79 -3.06 11.12
N PRO A 99 3.76 -2.13 11.19
CA PRO A 99 4.70 -2.04 12.30
C PRO A 99 4.08 -1.83 13.68
N TYR A 100 2.81 -1.40 13.74
CA TYR A 100 2.08 -1.16 15.00
C TYR A 100 1.35 -2.40 15.52
N GLU A 101 1.14 -3.44 14.71
CA GLU A 101 0.35 -4.63 15.09
C GLU A 101 1.00 -5.43 16.23
N ALA A 102 2.30 -5.72 16.14
CA ALA A 102 3.01 -6.53 17.13
C ALA A 102 3.13 -5.84 18.50
N PRO A 103 3.50 -4.55 18.61
CA PRO A 103 3.48 -3.82 19.87
C PRO A 103 2.09 -3.79 20.54
N MET A 104 1.02 -3.60 19.76
CA MET A 104 -0.35 -3.60 20.28
C MET A 104 -0.76 -4.97 20.82
N ALA A 105 -0.45 -6.05 20.09
CA ALA A 105 -0.73 -7.41 20.54
C ALA A 105 0.04 -7.75 21.82
N GLN A 106 1.30 -7.32 21.93
CA GLN A 106 2.11 -7.50 23.14
C GLN A 106 1.53 -6.74 24.34
N ALA A 107 1.09 -5.50 24.16
CA ALA A 107 0.45 -4.71 25.21
C ALA A 107 -0.85 -5.37 25.71
N ALA A 108 -1.68 -5.89 24.79
CA ALA A 108 -2.91 -6.60 25.14
C ALA A 108 -2.63 -7.88 25.94
N ASN A 109 -1.63 -8.67 25.54
CA ASN A 109 -1.21 -9.88 26.26
C ASN A 109 -0.63 -9.56 27.65
N ALA A 110 0.14 -8.48 27.78
CA ALA A 110 0.65 -8.02 29.06
C ALA A 110 -0.50 -7.62 30.01
N MET A 111 -1.52 -6.91 29.50
CA MET A 111 -2.70 -6.52 30.28
C MET A 111 -3.52 -7.72 30.76
N GLN A 112 -3.72 -8.73 29.89
CA GLN A 112 -4.39 -9.97 30.29
C GLN A 112 -3.62 -10.73 31.37
N THR A 113 -2.29 -10.77 31.25
CA THR A 113 -1.42 -11.44 32.23
C THR A 113 -1.48 -10.74 33.58
N ALA A 114 -1.41 -9.40 33.59
CA ALA A 114 -1.53 -8.59 34.80
C ALA A 114 -2.91 -8.76 35.48
N THR A 115 -3.99 -8.77 34.68
CA THR A 115 -5.36 -8.96 35.19
C THR A 115 -5.53 -10.35 35.82
N LYS A 116 -4.99 -11.41 35.19
CA LYS A 116 -5.02 -12.77 35.75
C LYS A 116 -4.22 -12.89 37.04
N ALA A 117 -3.06 -12.26 37.12
CA ALA A 117 -2.23 -12.24 38.33
C ALA A 117 -2.90 -11.48 39.50
N ALA A 118 -3.58 -10.36 39.20
CA ALA A 118 -4.35 -9.63 40.21
C ALA A 118 -5.53 -10.46 40.75
N ALA A 119 -6.24 -11.19 39.88
CA ALA A 119 -7.34 -12.05 40.26
C ALA A 119 -6.90 -13.25 41.13
N SER A 120 -5.75 -13.87 40.84
CA SER A 120 -5.22 -14.96 41.66
C SER A 120 -4.75 -14.47 43.04
N ALA A 121 -4.09 -13.31 43.10
CA ALA A 121 -3.66 -12.69 44.35
C ALA A 121 -4.85 -12.32 45.25
N ALA A 122 -5.92 -11.77 44.68
CA ALA A 122 -7.15 -11.48 45.41
C ALA A 122 -7.81 -12.75 45.99
N LYS A 123 -7.78 -13.85 45.23
CA LYS A 123 -8.33 -15.14 45.67
C LYS A 123 -7.51 -15.78 46.80
N SER A 124 -6.18 -15.64 46.79
CA SER A 124 -5.31 -16.11 47.88
C SER A 124 -5.37 -15.26 49.14
N ALA A 125 -5.74 -13.97 49.03
CA ALA A 125 -5.89 -13.08 50.18
C ALA A 125 -7.26 -13.24 50.89
N ALA A 126 -8.22 -13.89 50.24
CA ALA A 126 -9.57 -14.14 50.75
C ALA A 126 -9.74 -15.57 51.34
N ALA A 127 -8.68 -16.38 51.33
CA ALA A 127 -8.61 -17.72 51.92
C ALA A 127 -7.76 -17.69 53.20
#